data_AF-A0A9R1S6M3-F1
#
_entry.id   AF-A0A9R1S6M3-F1
#
_cell.length_a   1.000
_cell.length_b   1.000
_cell.length_c   1.000
_cell.angle_alpha   90.00
_cell.angle_beta   90.00
_cell.angle_gamma   90.00
#
_symmetry.space_group_name_H-M   'P 1'
#
loop_
_entity.id
_entity.type
_entity.pdbx_description
1 polymer ?
#
loop_
_entity_poly.entity_id
_entity_poly.type
_entity_poly.pdbx_seq_one_letter_code
_entity_poly.pdbx_strand_id
1 'polypeptide(L)'
;MDSGALLPPGEPSTTSKPGGRGGWPAALFLIAVEFVERVGFYGVQGNLIMYLTGPLGLSTAAAAAGVNAWAGTASMLPLLGALAADSWIGRYRAIVAAGVLYLVSFGMLTVSSMVPLPPRQPQPAVSPAASPSRAAFFYATIYVVALAQGFHKPNAQALGADQFPRSSPDSIASRSSFFNWLHFSMSWGFIVAVVALSYVQDNVGWAAGFGACWAMMLVSMSLFLLGTSMYRVAEQPRGRHALARLTKTLAATVRAWTDIVFRRRDAAMDDECAVY
;
A
#
# COMPACT_ATOMS: atom_id res chain seq x y z
N MET A 1 -32.78 36.98 -15.89
CA MET A 1 -32.57 36.14 -14.69
C MET A 1 -32.89 34.73 -15.11
N ASP A 2 -31.89 33.96 -15.51
CA ASP A 2 -32.02 32.52 -15.75
C ASP A 2 -30.74 31.87 -15.23
N SER A 3 -30.86 31.16 -14.12
CA SER A 3 -29.78 30.36 -13.53
C SER A 3 -30.43 29.16 -12.90
N GLY A 4 -30.43 28.03 -13.62
CA GLY A 4 -31.12 26.83 -13.15
C GLY A 4 -30.97 25.62 -14.06
N ALA A 5 -29.74 25.27 -14.47
CA ALA A 5 -29.44 23.93 -15.00
C ALA A 5 -27.93 23.67 -15.06
N LEU A 6 -27.31 23.24 -13.95
CA LEU A 6 -25.95 22.70 -13.93
C LEU A 6 -25.87 21.36 -13.17
N LEU A 7 -26.87 20.50 -13.35
CA LEU A 7 -26.73 19.10 -12.94
C LEU A 7 -26.97 18.20 -14.15
N PRO A 8 -26.02 17.30 -14.49
CA PRO A 8 -26.27 16.29 -15.50
C PRO A 8 -27.45 15.40 -15.05
N PRO A 9 -28.27 14.90 -15.99
CA PRO A 9 -29.41 14.05 -15.65
C PRO A 9 -28.92 12.84 -14.85
N GLY A 10 -29.55 12.62 -13.69
CA GLY A 10 -29.24 11.49 -12.83
C GLY A 10 -29.39 10.18 -13.61
N GLU A 11 -28.39 9.31 -13.50
CA GLU A 11 -28.50 7.95 -14.02
C GLU A 11 -29.78 7.29 -13.47
N PRO A 12 -30.52 6.54 -14.31
CA PRO A 12 -31.73 5.89 -13.88
C PRO A 12 -31.45 5.04 -12.64
N SER A 13 -32.27 5.24 -11.61
CA SER A 13 -32.28 4.43 -10.40
C SER A 13 -32.58 2.99 -10.79
N THR A 14 -31.53 2.20 -11.00
CA THR A 14 -31.66 0.76 -11.15
C THR A 14 -32.18 0.24 -9.81
N THR A 15 -33.49 0.02 -9.77
CA THR A 15 -34.16 -0.80 -8.77
C THR A 15 -33.34 -2.07 -8.54
N SER A 16 -32.99 -2.28 -7.28
CA SER A 16 -32.17 -3.41 -6.84
C SER A 16 -32.78 -4.73 -7.29
N LYS A 17 -32.18 -5.38 -8.29
CA LYS A 17 -32.44 -6.80 -8.54
C LYS A 17 -31.95 -7.63 -7.34
N PRO A 18 -32.69 -8.66 -6.91
CA PRO A 18 -32.35 -9.51 -5.76
C PRO A 18 -31.26 -10.53 -6.11
N GLY A 19 -30.05 -10.03 -6.38
CA GLY A 19 -28.85 -10.83 -6.69
C GLY A 19 -27.59 -9.97 -6.93
N GLY A 20 -27.53 -8.76 -6.36
CA GLY A 20 -26.52 -7.75 -6.71
C GLY A 20 -25.23 -7.85 -5.91
N ARG A 21 -24.10 -8.00 -6.61
CA ARG A 21 -22.75 -7.88 -6.03
C ARG A 21 -22.55 -6.50 -5.36
N GLY A 22 -21.75 -6.46 -4.30
CA GLY A 22 -21.35 -5.26 -3.55
C GLY A 22 -22.06 -5.09 -2.21
N GLY A 23 -22.08 -3.85 -1.71
CA GLY A 23 -22.69 -3.47 -0.44
C GLY A 23 -21.89 -3.90 0.80
N TRP A 24 -22.55 -3.83 1.95
CA TRP A 24 -21.93 -4.10 3.26
C TRP A 24 -21.35 -5.51 3.42
N PRO A 25 -21.95 -6.61 2.94
CA PRO A 25 -21.34 -7.94 3.05
C PRO A 25 -19.95 -7.99 2.40
N ALA A 26 -19.82 -7.48 1.18
CA ALA A 26 -18.53 -7.35 0.49
C ALA A 26 -17.57 -6.42 1.24
N ALA A 27 -18.07 -5.28 1.73
CA ALA A 27 -17.28 -4.31 2.48
C ALA A 27 -16.72 -4.89 3.80
N LEU A 28 -17.49 -5.70 4.52
CA LEU A 28 -17.06 -6.37 5.75
C LEU A 28 -15.94 -7.38 5.49
N PHE A 29 -16.01 -8.15 4.40
CA PHE A 29 -14.90 -8.99 3.96
C PHE A 29 -13.64 -8.16 3.73
N LEU A 30 -13.75 -7.02 3.03
CA LEU A 30 -12.60 -6.16 2.73
C LEU A 30 -12.03 -5.51 4.00
N ILE A 31 -12.87 -5.12 4.96
CA ILE A 31 -12.44 -4.61 6.27
C ILE A 31 -11.65 -5.69 7.03
N ALA A 32 -12.11 -6.95 7.00
CA ALA A 32 -11.42 -8.06 7.65
C ALA A 32 -10.10 -8.42 6.95
N VAL A 33 -10.10 -8.46 5.61
CA VAL A 33 -8.89 -8.64 4.79
C VAL A 33 -7.84 -7.60 5.15
N GLU A 34 -8.24 -6.33 5.21
CA GLU A 34 -7.35 -5.22 5.52
C GLU A 34 -6.85 -5.29 6.97
N PHE A 35 -7.70 -5.64 7.94
CA PHE A 35 -7.26 -5.86 9.31
C PHE A 35 -6.13 -6.90 9.39
N VAL A 36 -6.36 -8.09 8.82
CA VAL A 36 -5.40 -9.20 8.88
C VAL A 36 -4.13 -8.87 8.08
N GLU A 37 -4.27 -8.21 6.93
CA GLU A 37 -3.13 -7.73 6.13
C GLU A 37 -2.27 -6.75 6.92
N ARG A 38 -2.90 -5.81 7.61
CA ARG A 38 -2.20 -4.81 8.44
C ARG A 38 -1.44 -5.46 9.58
N VAL A 39 -2.00 -6.49 10.21
CA VAL A 39 -1.28 -7.26 11.23
C VAL A 39 0.00 -7.87 10.64
N GLY A 40 -0.10 -8.57 9.50
CA GLY A 40 1.06 -9.22 8.87
C GLY A 40 2.12 -8.22 8.41
N PHE A 41 1.72 -7.13 7.77
CA PHE A 41 2.64 -6.10 7.28
C PHE A 41 3.35 -5.35 8.41
N TYR A 42 2.61 -4.86 9.40
CA TYR A 42 3.22 -4.17 10.52
C TYR A 42 3.96 -5.11 11.47
N GLY A 43 3.71 -6.41 11.41
CA GLY A 43 4.55 -7.41 12.08
C GLY A 43 5.98 -7.40 11.56
N VAL A 44 6.16 -7.20 10.25
CA VAL A 44 7.51 -7.03 9.66
C VAL A 44 8.05 -5.63 9.93
N GLN A 45 7.26 -4.59 9.65
CA GLN A 45 7.71 -3.19 9.78
C GLN A 45 8.03 -2.80 11.22
N GLY A 46 7.17 -3.18 12.17
CA GLY A 46 7.18 -2.70 13.55
C GLY A 46 8.45 -3.05 14.32
N ASN A 47 9.08 -4.17 13.97
CA ASN A 47 10.30 -4.64 14.62
C ASN A 47 11.51 -4.77 13.68
N LEU A 48 11.42 -4.15 12.51
CA LEU A 48 12.44 -4.27 11.46
C LEU A 48 13.81 -3.81 11.94
N ILE A 49 13.87 -2.72 12.71
CA ILE A 49 15.13 -2.18 13.23
C ILE A 49 15.87 -3.18 14.14
N MET A 50 15.14 -3.93 14.97
CA MET A 50 15.72 -4.95 15.85
C MET A 50 16.24 -6.15 15.05
N TYR A 51 15.57 -6.51 13.95
CA TYR A 51 16.10 -7.55 13.04
C TYR A 51 17.40 -7.13 12.38
N LEU A 52 17.47 -5.86 11.94
CA LEU A 52 18.64 -5.31 11.27
C LEU A 52 19.85 -5.19 12.22
N THR A 53 19.64 -4.76 13.47
CA THR A 53 20.73 -4.59 14.44
C THR A 53 21.13 -5.88 15.15
N GLY A 54 20.19 -6.79 15.36
CA GLY A 54 20.45 -8.09 15.99
C GLY A 54 20.92 -9.13 14.96
N PRO A 55 20.00 -9.92 14.37
CA PRO A 55 20.33 -10.97 13.39
C PRO A 55 21.24 -10.57 12.24
N LEU A 56 21.10 -9.36 11.68
CA LEU A 56 21.96 -8.90 10.59
C LEU A 56 23.22 -8.16 11.06
N GLY A 57 23.29 -7.79 12.34
CA GLY A 57 24.47 -7.15 12.93
C GLY A 57 24.81 -5.77 12.37
N LEU A 58 23.84 -5.04 11.81
CA LEU A 58 24.05 -3.68 11.31
C LEU A 58 24.17 -2.69 12.47
N SER A 59 24.91 -1.60 12.26
CA SER A 59 24.91 -0.49 13.21
C SER A 59 23.52 0.15 13.27
N THR A 60 23.16 0.75 14.41
CA THR A 60 21.86 1.44 14.58
C THR A 60 21.62 2.50 13.50
N ALA A 61 22.67 3.23 13.11
CA ALA A 61 22.59 4.23 12.04
C ALA A 61 22.29 3.60 10.67
N ALA A 62 22.98 2.52 10.30
CA ALA A 62 22.75 1.82 9.04
C ALA A 62 21.37 1.15 9.01
N ALA A 63 20.95 0.54 10.13
CA ALA A 63 19.63 -0.05 10.29
C ALA A 63 18.53 1.02 10.13
N ALA A 64 18.63 2.16 10.82
CA ALA A 64 17.67 3.25 10.70
C ALA A 64 17.59 3.81 9.27
N ALA A 65 18.73 3.99 8.60
CA ALA A 65 18.76 4.40 7.21
C ALA A 65 18.04 3.39 6.29
N GLY A 66 18.28 2.09 6.50
CA GLY A 66 17.60 1.02 5.77
C GLY A 66 16.08 0.99 6.00
N VAL A 67 15.64 1.11 7.26
CA VAL A 67 14.20 1.19 7.62
C VAL A 67 13.55 2.41 6.96
N ASN A 68 14.18 3.58 7.03
CA ASN A 68 13.66 4.82 6.45
C ASN A 68 13.58 4.74 4.92
N ALA A 69 14.62 4.21 4.26
CA ALA A 69 14.63 4.02 2.81
C ALA A 69 13.52 3.05 2.37
N TRP A 70 13.33 1.96 3.11
CA TRP A 70 12.26 1.01 2.85
C TRP A 70 10.87 1.63 3.06
N ALA A 71 10.65 2.33 4.18
CA ALA A 71 9.38 3.00 4.49
C ALA A 71 9.02 4.08 3.46
N GLY A 72 10.01 4.87 3.03
CA GLY A 72 9.84 5.85 1.95
C GLY A 72 9.45 5.19 0.64
N THR A 73 10.10 4.08 0.30
CA THR A 73 9.78 3.30 -0.91
C THR A 73 8.36 2.72 -0.86
N ALA A 74 7.98 2.10 0.26
CA ALA A 74 6.63 1.57 0.49
C ALA A 74 5.54 2.66 0.46
N SER A 75 5.90 3.92 0.73
CA SER A 75 4.98 5.06 0.66
C SER A 75 4.82 5.61 -0.76
N MET A 76 5.83 5.45 -1.63
CA MET A 76 5.82 5.93 -3.02
C MET A 76 5.27 4.92 -4.01
N LEU A 77 5.53 3.62 -3.80
CA LEU A 77 5.06 2.54 -4.68
C LEU A 77 3.53 2.48 -4.89
N PRO A 78 2.67 2.89 -3.93
CA PRO A 78 1.23 3.00 -4.16
C PRO A 78 0.86 3.84 -5.38
N LEU A 79 1.63 4.90 -5.72
CA LEU A 79 1.38 5.70 -6.91
C LEU A 79 1.52 4.87 -8.19
N LEU A 80 2.59 4.06 -8.26
CA LEU A 80 2.85 3.18 -9.40
C LEU A 80 1.87 2.01 -9.45
N GLY A 81 1.57 1.41 -8.30
CA GLY A 81 0.63 0.29 -8.19
C GLY A 81 -0.80 0.66 -8.55
N ALA A 82 -1.27 1.85 -8.13
CA ALA A 82 -2.57 2.39 -8.51
C ALA A 82 -2.64 2.68 -10.01
N LEU A 83 -1.63 3.38 -10.55
CA LEU A 83 -1.56 3.74 -11.96
C LEU A 83 -1.53 2.50 -12.86
N ALA A 84 -0.76 1.48 -12.49
CA ALA A 84 -0.69 0.22 -13.23
C ALA A 84 -2.03 -0.54 -13.19
N ALA A 85 -2.69 -0.55 -12.03
CA ALA A 85 -4.00 -1.16 -11.87
C ALA A 85 -5.06 -0.46 -12.71
N ASP A 86 -5.17 0.86 -12.61
CA ASP A 86 -6.16 1.65 -13.34
C ASP A 86 -5.91 1.71 -14.86
N SER A 87 -4.69 1.41 -15.32
CA SER A 87 -4.33 1.46 -16.75
C SER A 87 -4.42 0.10 -17.46
N TRP A 88 -3.99 -0.99 -16.81
CA TRP A 88 -3.82 -2.30 -17.49
C TRP A 88 -4.31 -3.51 -16.71
N ILE A 89 -4.12 -3.54 -15.37
CA ILE A 89 -4.25 -4.78 -14.61
C ILE A 89 -5.68 -4.98 -14.09
N GLY A 90 -6.31 -3.93 -13.58
CA GLY A 90 -7.54 -3.96 -12.78
C GLY A 90 -7.28 -4.10 -11.27
N ARG A 91 -8.05 -3.39 -10.45
CA ARG A 91 -7.96 -3.42 -8.95
C ARG A 91 -7.93 -4.83 -8.37
N TYR A 92 -8.91 -5.68 -8.73
CA TYR A 92 -8.99 -7.04 -8.19
C TYR A 92 -7.74 -7.86 -8.50
N ARG A 93 -7.29 -7.85 -9.75
CA ARG A 93 -6.09 -8.60 -10.19
C ARG A 93 -4.81 -8.04 -9.56
N ALA A 94 -4.73 -6.72 -9.35
CA ALA A 94 -3.62 -6.09 -8.64
C ALA A 94 -3.53 -6.54 -7.18
N ILE A 95 -4.67 -6.65 -6.48
CA ILE A 95 -4.73 -7.17 -5.11
C ILE A 95 -4.30 -8.64 -5.05
N VAL A 96 -4.78 -9.49 -5.98
CA VAL A 96 -4.35 -10.90 -6.05
C VAL A 96 -2.85 -11.01 -6.35
N ALA A 97 -2.32 -10.22 -7.29
CA ALA A 97 -0.89 -10.21 -7.57
C ALA A 97 -0.09 -9.78 -6.33
N ALA A 98 -0.55 -8.75 -5.62
CA ALA A 98 0.06 -8.29 -4.39
C ALA A 98 0.05 -9.36 -3.29
N GLY A 99 -1.07 -10.05 -3.08
CA GLY A 99 -1.17 -11.13 -2.10
C GLY A 99 -0.18 -12.27 -2.37
N VAL A 100 0.03 -12.64 -3.64
CA VAL A 100 1.07 -13.62 -4.03
C VAL A 100 2.47 -13.08 -3.70
N LEU A 101 2.76 -11.83 -4.03
CA LEU A 101 4.05 -11.21 -3.72
C LEU A 101 4.31 -11.14 -2.21
N TYR A 102 3.29 -10.87 -1.38
CA TYR A 102 3.44 -10.95 0.06
C TYR A 102 3.72 -12.36 0.55
N LEU A 103 2.98 -13.36 0.07
CA LEU A 103 3.18 -14.76 0.48
C LEU A 103 4.59 -15.23 0.15
N VAL A 104 5.08 -14.89 -1.05
CA VAL A 104 6.46 -15.21 -1.46
C VAL A 104 7.46 -14.48 -0.56
N SER A 105 7.32 -13.17 -0.39
CA SER A 105 8.29 -12.38 0.39
C SER A 105 8.28 -12.71 1.88
N PHE A 106 7.13 -12.87 2.52
CA PHE A 106 7.06 -13.31 3.92
C PHE A 106 7.55 -14.75 4.10
N GLY A 107 7.33 -15.62 3.10
CA GLY A 107 7.91 -16.96 3.09
C GLY A 107 9.43 -16.91 3.03
N MET A 108 9.98 -16.06 2.14
CA MET A 108 11.42 -15.82 2.04
C MET A 108 12.00 -15.26 3.34
N LEU A 109 11.33 -14.31 4.00
CA LEU A 109 11.74 -13.80 5.32
C LEU A 109 11.78 -14.92 6.36
N THR A 110 10.73 -15.73 6.42
CA THR A 110 10.60 -16.86 7.36
C THR A 110 11.70 -17.89 7.15
N VAL A 111 11.96 -18.31 5.92
CA VAL A 111 13.04 -19.25 5.61
C VAL A 111 14.41 -18.65 5.92
N SER A 112 14.61 -17.36 5.63
CA SER A 112 15.88 -16.68 5.92
C SER A 112 16.21 -16.60 7.41
N SER A 113 15.19 -16.48 8.27
CA SER A 113 15.35 -16.39 9.72
C SER A 113 15.47 -17.76 10.41
N MET A 114 15.23 -18.86 9.68
CA MET A 114 15.50 -20.23 10.15
C MET A 114 16.98 -20.61 10.07
N VAL A 115 17.78 -19.88 9.28
CA VAL A 115 19.21 -20.15 9.17
C VAL A 115 19.89 -19.82 10.51
N PRO A 116 20.53 -20.79 11.19
CA PRO A 116 21.11 -20.59 12.51
C PRO A 116 22.01 -19.36 12.55
N LEU A 117 21.81 -18.52 13.56
CA LEU A 117 22.77 -17.47 13.88
C LEU A 117 24.01 -18.14 14.50
N PRO A 118 25.23 -17.65 14.21
CA PRO A 118 26.43 -18.09 14.92
C PRO A 118 26.21 -17.96 16.42
N PRO A 119 26.71 -18.90 17.25
CA PRO A 119 26.52 -18.84 18.70
C PRO A 119 26.98 -17.49 19.25
N ARG A 120 26.12 -16.90 20.08
CA ARG A 120 26.35 -15.61 20.74
C ARG A 120 27.57 -15.73 21.64
N GLN A 121 28.73 -15.24 21.17
CA GLN A 121 29.93 -15.23 21.99
C GLN A 121 29.78 -14.24 23.17
N PRO A 122 30.21 -14.61 24.39
CA PRO A 122 30.13 -13.73 25.55
C PRO A 122 31.28 -12.69 25.52
N GLN A 123 31.00 -11.54 24.89
CA GLN A 123 31.68 -10.21 24.97
C GLN A 123 33.00 -9.95 24.18
N PRO A 124 33.33 -8.66 23.82
CA PRO A 124 32.48 -7.47 23.64
C PRO A 124 32.46 -6.90 22.20
N ALA A 125 31.44 -6.05 21.98
CA ALA A 125 31.29 -4.96 20.99
C ALA A 125 30.74 -5.20 19.58
N VAL A 126 30.93 -6.32 18.87
CA VAL A 126 30.38 -6.44 17.50
C VAL A 126 29.95 -7.88 17.22
N SER A 127 28.64 -8.13 17.17
CA SER A 127 28.13 -9.37 16.56
C SER A 127 28.66 -9.41 15.12
N PRO A 128 29.22 -10.53 14.63
CA PRO A 128 29.76 -10.58 13.27
C PRO A 128 28.64 -10.20 12.29
N ALA A 129 28.89 -9.14 11.52
CA ALA A 129 27.93 -8.64 10.54
C ALA A 129 27.52 -9.78 9.60
N ALA A 130 26.24 -9.83 9.23
CA ALA A 130 25.77 -10.83 8.29
C ALA A 130 26.60 -10.78 7.00
N SER A 131 26.86 -11.96 6.42
CA SER A 131 27.52 -12.05 5.12
C SER A 131 26.79 -11.14 4.10
N PRO A 132 27.49 -10.43 3.21
CA PRO A 132 26.87 -9.51 2.27
C PRO A 132 25.71 -10.11 1.45
N SER A 133 25.79 -11.39 1.11
CA SER A 133 24.72 -12.13 0.43
C SER A 133 23.43 -12.26 1.24
N ARG A 134 23.52 -12.52 2.55
CA ARG A 134 22.37 -12.58 3.47
C ARG A 134 21.70 -11.22 3.61
N ALA A 135 22.49 -10.16 3.76
CA ALA A 135 21.97 -8.80 3.80
C ALA A 135 21.30 -8.41 2.48
N ALA A 136 21.93 -8.69 1.34
CA ALA A 136 21.35 -8.43 0.00
C ALA A 136 20.04 -9.19 -0.21
N PHE A 137 19.99 -10.48 0.16
CA PHE A 137 18.78 -11.28 0.11
C PHE A 137 17.66 -10.68 0.98
N PHE A 138 17.99 -10.28 2.21
CA PHE A 138 17.02 -9.67 3.11
C PHE A 138 16.47 -8.36 2.55
N TYR A 139 17.33 -7.46 2.09
CA TYR A 139 16.91 -6.20 1.46
C TYR A 139 16.05 -6.46 0.24
N ALA A 140 16.47 -7.32 -0.68
CA ALA A 140 15.67 -7.69 -1.85
C ALA A 140 14.27 -8.18 -1.43
N THR A 141 14.20 -9.02 -0.39
CA THR A 141 12.94 -9.55 0.13
C THR A 141 12.03 -8.45 0.67
N ILE A 142 12.52 -7.54 1.53
CA ILE A 142 11.69 -6.46 2.06
C ILE A 142 11.28 -5.47 0.96
N TYR A 143 12.08 -5.26 -0.08
CA TYR A 143 11.66 -4.45 -1.22
C TYR A 143 10.55 -5.12 -2.06
N VAL A 144 10.50 -6.46 -2.11
CA VAL A 144 9.34 -7.19 -2.64
C VAL A 144 8.10 -6.98 -1.75
N VAL A 145 8.25 -6.93 -0.42
CA VAL A 145 7.13 -6.56 0.49
C VAL A 145 6.63 -5.15 0.18
N ALA A 146 7.53 -4.18 -0.03
CA ALA A 146 7.15 -2.81 -0.38
C ALA A 146 6.41 -2.74 -1.73
N LEU A 147 6.84 -3.55 -2.70
CA LEU A 147 6.14 -3.70 -3.98
C LEU A 147 4.73 -4.28 -3.80
N ALA A 148 4.60 -5.33 -2.99
CA ALA A 148 3.30 -5.91 -2.66
C ALA A 148 2.36 -4.87 -2.03
N GLN A 149 2.82 -4.09 -1.04
CA GLN A 149 2.04 -2.97 -0.47
C GLN A 149 1.63 -1.94 -1.51
N GLY A 150 2.55 -1.59 -2.41
CA GLY A 150 2.27 -0.64 -3.49
C GLY A 150 1.09 -1.06 -4.36
N PHE A 151 0.95 -2.35 -4.64
CA PHE A 151 -0.19 -2.86 -5.40
C PHE A 151 -1.41 -3.14 -4.53
N HIS A 152 -1.25 -3.58 -3.29
CA HIS A 152 -2.37 -3.92 -2.41
C HIS A 152 -3.14 -2.68 -1.96
N LYS A 153 -2.46 -1.77 -1.25
CA LYS A 153 -3.07 -0.67 -0.49
C LYS A 153 -4.01 0.22 -1.31
N PRO A 154 -3.57 0.87 -2.41
CA PRO A 154 -4.46 1.78 -3.14
C PRO A 154 -5.60 1.04 -3.83
N ASN A 155 -5.37 -0.20 -4.25
CA ASN A 155 -6.36 -0.98 -4.99
C ASN A 155 -7.41 -1.60 -4.08
N ALA A 156 -7.03 -2.07 -2.89
CA ALA A 156 -7.95 -2.59 -1.88
C ALA A 156 -8.91 -1.50 -1.40
N GLN A 157 -8.39 -0.30 -1.11
CA GLN A 157 -9.21 0.86 -0.73
C GLN A 157 -10.17 1.28 -1.84
N ALA A 158 -9.69 1.34 -3.09
CA ALA A 158 -10.52 1.68 -4.24
C ALA A 158 -11.60 0.62 -4.52
N LEU A 159 -11.25 -0.67 -4.43
CA LEU A 159 -12.22 -1.76 -4.54
C LEU A 159 -13.26 -1.68 -3.43
N GLY A 160 -12.86 -1.39 -2.20
CA GLY A 160 -13.78 -1.18 -1.07
C GLY A 160 -14.78 -0.06 -1.33
N ALA A 161 -14.31 1.07 -1.85
CA ALA A 161 -15.18 2.19 -2.22
C ALA A 161 -16.16 1.84 -3.36
N ASP A 162 -15.76 0.98 -4.29
CA ASP A 162 -16.58 0.51 -5.41
C ASP A 162 -17.73 -0.42 -4.97
N GLN A 163 -17.73 -0.92 -3.73
CA GLN A 163 -18.82 -1.75 -3.20
C GLN A 163 -20.13 -0.95 -3.05
N PHE A 164 -20.05 0.37 -2.96
CA PHE A 164 -21.19 1.27 -2.79
C PHE A 164 -21.40 2.10 -4.08
N PRO A 165 -22.64 2.22 -4.61
CA PRO A 165 -22.94 3.08 -5.78
C PRO A 165 -22.47 4.54 -5.63
N ARG A 166 -22.33 5.30 -6.72
CA ARG A 166 -21.81 6.69 -6.64
C ARG A 166 -22.89 7.77 -6.47
N SER A 167 -24.15 7.45 -6.77
CA SER A 167 -25.14 8.47 -7.15
C SER A 167 -26.31 8.64 -6.17
N SER A 168 -26.35 7.94 -5.03
CA SER A 168 -27.38 8.11 -3.99
C SER A 168 -26.82 8.64 -2.67
N PRO A 169 -27.53 9.53 -1.95
CA PRO A 169 -27.10 10.06 -0.65
C PRO A 169 -26.74 8.96 0.37
N ASP A 170 -27.57 7.93 0.49
CA ASP A 170 -27.35 6.79 1.39
C ASP A 170 -26.07 6.01 1.06
N SER A 171 -25.71 5.95 -0.22
CA SER A 171 -24.48 5.29 -0.67
C SER A 171 -23.23 6.12 -0.37
N ILE A 172 -23.33 7.44 -0.44
CA ILE A 172 -22.26 8.36 -0.01
C ILE A 172 -22.01 8.19 1.49
N ALA A 173 -23.08 8.21 2.31
CA ALA A 173 -22.99 7.98 3.74
C ALA A 173 -22.38 6.60 4.06
N SER A 174 -22.82 5.54 3.37
CA SER A 174 -22.28 4.18 3.54
C SER A 174 -20.80 4.08 3.18
N ARG A 175 -20.35 4.77 2.11
CA ARG A 175 -18.93 4.82 1.73
C ARG A 175 -18.09 5.53 2.79
N SER A 176 -18.58 6.63 3.36
CA SER A 176 -17.91 7.32 4.47
C SER A 176 -17.80 6.42 5.70
N SER A 177 -18.90 5.74 6.09
CA SER A 177 -18.87 4.78 7.19
C SER A 177 -17.94 3.60 6.92
N PHE A 178 -17.87 3.11 5.68
CA PHE A 178 -16.89 2.09 5.29
C PHE A 178 -15.46 2.56 5.55
N PHE A 179 -15.09 3.77 5.12
CA PHE A 179 -13.74 4.29 5.38
C PHE A 179 -13.48 4.49 6.87
N ASN A 180 -14.46 4.91 7.67
CA ASN A 180 -14.31 4.99 9.12
C ASN A 180 -13.98 3.61 9.72
N TRP A 181 -14.76 2.58 9.37
CA TRP A 181 -14.53 1.21 9.82
C TRP A 181 -13.21 0.63 9.32
N LEU A 182 -12.84 0.94 8.09
CA LEU A 182 -11.57 0.52 7.51
C LEU A 182 -10.38 1.11 8.27
N HIS A 183 -10.37 2.41 8.56
CA HIS A 183 -9.29 3.05 9.33
C HIS A 183 -9.27 2.57 10.79
N PHE A 184 -10.44 2.35 11.38
CA PHE A 184 -10.55 1.75 12.71
C PHE A 184 -9.92 0.35 12.73
N SER A 185 -10.22 -0.50 11.75
CA SER A 185 -9.65 -1.84 11.65
C SER A 185 -8.14 -1.80 11.38
N MET A 186 -7.66 -0.92 10.50
CA MET A 186 -6.22 -0.74 10.27
C MET A 186 -5.48 -0.35 11.56
N SER A 187 -6.05 0.55 12.37
CA SER A 187 -5.46 0.99 13.62
C SER A 187 -5.33 -0.16 14.63
N TRP A 188 -6.38 -0.98 14.75
CA TRP A 188 -6.33 -2.19 15.57
C TRP A 188 -5.34 -3.23 15.05
N GLY A 189 -5.26 -3.42 13.73
CA GLY A 189 -4.29 -4.32 13.12
C GLY A 189 -2.85 -3.90 13.40
N PHE A 190 -2.57 -2.60 13.35
CA PHE A 190 -1.27 -2.03 13.74
C PHE A 190 -0.93 -2.30 15.21
N ILE A 191 -1.88 -2.07 16.13
CA ILE A 191 -1.68 -2.31 17.57
C ILE A 191 -1.36 -3.79 17.82
N VAL A 192 -2.15 -4.70 17.23
CA VAL A 192 -1.93 -6.15 17.36
C VAL A 192 -0.56 -6.55 16.81
N ALA A 193 -0.16 -6.01 15.66
CA ALA A 193 1.17 -6.27 15.10
C ALA A 193 2.30 -5.83 16.05
N VAL A 194 2.28 -4.58 16.47
CA VAL A 194 3.38 -4.01 17.27
C VAL A 194 3.46 -4.65 18.64
N VAL A 195 2.33 -5.02 19.25
CA VAL A 195 2.31 -5.66 20.57
C VAL A 195 2.58 -7.16 20.46
N ALA A 196 1.75 -7.91 19.74
CA ALA A 196 1.79 -9.37 19.76
C ALA A 196 2.91 -9.93 18.88
N LEU A 197 3.06 -9.44 17.64
CA LEU A 197 4.05 -10.01 16.71
C LEU A 197 5.46 -9.58 17.09
N SER A 198 5.69 -8.33 17.52
CA SER A 198 7.01 -7.92 18.03
C SER A 198 7.37 -8.71 19.28
N TYR A 199 6.42 -8.96 20.20
CA TYR A 199 6.67 -9.81 21.36
C TYR A 199 7.12 -11.22 20.95
N VAL A 200 6.43 -11.86 19.99
CA VAL A 200 6.81 -13.19 19.48
C VAL A 200 8.21 -13.14 18.86
N GLN A 201 8.52 -12.12 18.07
CA GLN A 201 9.84 -11.97 17.44
C GLN A 201 10.96 -11.84 18.46
N ASP A 202 10.77 -11.03 19.50
CA ASP A 202 11.78 -10.74 20.51
C ASP A 202 11.96 -11.86 21.54
N ASN A 203 10.88 -12.57 21.89
CA ASN A 203 10.89 -13.52 23.01
C ASN A 203 10.80 -15.00 22.57
N VAL A 204 10.19 -15.30 21.43
CA VAL A 204 10.05 -16.68 20.91
C VAL A 204 11.07 -16.90 19.79
N GLY A 205 11.22 -15.91 18.91
CA GLY A 205 12.25 -15.88 17.88
C GLY A 205 11.73 -15.45 16.51
N TRP A 206 12.69 -15.08 15.65
CA TRP A 206 12.43 -14.50 14.34
C TRP A 206 11.73 -15.43 13.35
N ALA A 207 12.02 -16.73 13.38
CA ALA A 207 11.35 -17.71 12.53
C ALA A 207 9.86 -17.83 12.88
N ALA A 208 9.52 -17.88 14.16
CA ALA A 208 8.12 -17.90 14.61
C ALA A 208 7.41 -16.58 14.28
N GLY A 209 8.06 -15.44 14.51
CA GLY A 209 7.51 -14.12 14.22
C GLY A 209 7.21 -13.88 12.74
N PHE A 210 8.17 -14.15 11.84
CA PHE A 210 7.93 -14.02 10.40
C PHE A 210 6.98 -15.10 9.87
N GLY A 211 7.02 -16.32 10.42
CA GLY A 211 6.06 -17.37 10.10
C GLY A 211 4.62 -16.97 10.46
N ALA A 212 4.42 -16.29 11.59
CA ALA A 212 3.14 -15.72 11.96
C ALA A 212 2.70 -14.62 10.97
N CYS A 213 3.61 -13.73 10.54
CA CYS A 213 3.31 -12.74 9.51
C CYS A 213 2.86 -13.40 8.20
N TRP A 214 3.54 -14.48 7.79
CA TRP A 214 3.18 -15.26 6.60
C TRP A 214 1.81 -15.93 6.74
N ALA A 215 1.51 -16.54 7.90
CA ALA A 215 0.22 -17.14 8.17
C ALA A 215 -0.93 -16.10 8.13
N MET A 216 -0.72 -14.92 8.72
CA MET A 216 -1.69 -13.82 8.63
C MET A 216 -1.93 -13.40 7.18
N MET A 217 -0.88 -13.28 6.37
CA MET A 217 -1.04 -12.98 4.95
C MET A 217 -1.81 -14.07 4.19
N LEU A 218 -1.58 -15.35 4.51
CA LEU A 218 -2.32 -16.47 3.93
C LEU A 218 -3.80 -16.39 4.28
N VAL A 219 -4.14 -16.07 5.53
CA VAL A 219 -5.52 -15.85 5.97
C VAL A 219 -6.13 -14.65 5.25
N SER A 220 -5.44 -13.51 5.17
CA SER A 220 -5.92 -12.31 4.48
C SER A 220 -6.23 -12.59 3.00
N MET A 221 -5.30 -13.25 2.30
CA MET A 221 -5.48 -13.65 0.91
C MET A 221 -6.65 -14.62 0.75
N SER A 222 -6.78 -15.60 1.64
CA SER A 222 -7.88 -16.57 1.60
C SER A 222 -9.23 -15.89 1.81
N LEU A 223 -9.35 -14.98 2.79
CA LEU A 223 -10.54 -14.17 3.02
C LEU A 223 -10.90 -13.34 1.79
N PHE A 224 -9.91 -12.72 1.15
CA PHE A 224 -10.12 -11.94 -0.07
C PHE A 224 -10.68 -12.81 -1.20
N LEU A 225 -10.08 -13.98 -1.42
CA LEU A 225 -10.52 -14.90 -2.46
C LEU A 225 -11.92 -15.47 -2.17
N LEU A 226 -12.24 -15.77 -0.91
CA LEU A 226 -13.58 -16.22 -0.50
C LEU A 226 -14.66 -15.15 -0.76
N GLY A 227 -14.32 -13.87 -0.61
CA GLY A 227 -15.23 -12.75 -0.90
C GLY A 227 -15.46 -12.48 -2.38
N THR A 228 -14.73 -13.12 -3.30
CA THR A 228 -14.71 -12.81 -4.74
C THR A 228 -16.09 -12.76 -5.39
N SER A 229 -16.97 -13.71 -5.06
CA SER A 229 -18.31 -13.77 -5.65
C SER A 229 -19.21 -12.61 -5.22
N MET A 230 -18.93 -11.99 -4.07
CA MET A 230 -19.68 -10.89 -3.47
C MET A 230 -19.20 -9.52 -3.97
N TYR A 231 -17.94 -9.41 -4.39
CA TYR A 231 -17.35 -8.12 -4.76
C TYR A 231 -17.98 -7.52 -6.02
N ARG A 232 -18.40 -6.27 -5.92
CA ARG A 232 -18.64 -5.42 -7.07
C ARG A 232 -17.30 -4.94 -7.60
N VAL A 233 -16.88 -5.50 -8.72
CA VAL A 233 -15.75 -4.97 -9.48
C VAL A 233 -16.33 -3.92 -10.42
N ALA A 234 -16.09 -2.64 -10.14
CA ALA A 234 -16.45 -1.59 -11.08
C ALA A 234 -15.74 -1.86 -12.42
N GLU A 235 -16.45 -1.71 -13.54
CA GLU A 235 -15.81 -1.72 -14.86
C GLU A 235 -14.79 -0.58 -14.90
N GLN A 236 -13.52 -0.93 -14.82
CA GLN A 236 -12.47 0.04 -15.04
C GLN A 236 -12.40 0.32 -16.54
N PRO A 237 -12.33 1.59 -16.97
CA PRO A 237 -12.12 1.92 -18.37
C PRO A 237 -10.80 1.27 -18.81
N ARG A 238 -10.89 0.18 -19.56
CA ARG A 238 -9.73 -0.46 -20.17
C ARG A 238 -9.18 0.51 -21.22
N GLY A 239 -8.23 1.34 -20.83
CA GLY A 239 -7.56 2.21 -21.77
C GLY A 239 -6.39 2.96 -21.15
N ARG A 240 -5.33 3.12 -21.95
CA ARG A 240 -4.11 3.92 -21.71
C ARG A 240 -4.38 5.38 -21.30
N HIS A 241 -5.65 5.79 -21.19
CA HIS A 241 -6.11 7.12 -20.89
C HIS A 241 -5.72 7.61 -19.49
N ALA A 242 -5.56 6.76 -18.47
CA ALA A 242 -5.13 7.23 -17.15
C ALA A 242 -3.70 7.80 -17.19
N LEU A 243 -2.73 6.99 -17.64
CA LEU A 243 -1.36 7.43 -17.86
C LEU A 243 -1.27 8.55 -18.90
N ALA A 244 -1.98 8.43 -20.03
CA ALA A 244 -1.97 9.46 -21.06
C ALA A 244 -2.57 10.79 -20.57
N ARG A 245 -3.58 10.77 -19.69
CA ARG A 245 -4.11 11.99 -19.05
C ARG A 245 -3.10 12.56 -18.07
N LEU A 246 -2.52 11.74 -17.20
CA LEU A 246 -1.53 12.19 -16.23
C LEU A 246 -0.33 12.86 -16.92
N THR A 247 0.22 12.21 -17.94
CA THR A 247 1.35 12.75 -18.74
C THR A 247 0.96 14.02 -19.48
N LYS A 248 -0.23 14.07 -20.11
CA LYS A 248 -0.74 15.30 -20.75
C LYS A 248 -0.93 16.44 -19.76
N THR A 249 -1.51 16.18 -18.59
CA THR A 249 -1.73 17.18 -17.54
C THR A 249 -0.41 17.67 -16.99
N LEU A 250 0.53 16.79 -16.66
CA LEU A 250 1.87 17.16 -16.22
C LEU A 250 2.61 18.00 -17.27
N ALA A 251 2.60 17.58 -18.53
CA ALA A 251 3.21 18.34 -19.62
C ALA A 251 2.54 19.71 -19.83
N ALA A 252 1.22 19.81 -19.62
CA ALA A 252 0.51 21.09 -19.67
C ALA A 252 0.89 21.98 -18.48
N THR A 253 0.95 21.43 -17.26
CA THR A 253 1.35 22.18 -16.04
C THR A 253 2.80 22.64 -16.12
N VAL A 254 3.71 21.79 -16.59
CA VAL A 254 5.12 22.16 -16.79
C VAL A 254 5.23 23.27 -17.82
N ARG A 255 4.55 23.16 -18.98
CA ARG A 255 4.53 24.23 -19.99
C ARG A 255 3.97 25.53 -19.44
N ALA A 256 2.86 25.48 -18.71
CA ALA A 256 2.27 26.67 -18.09
C ALA A 256 3.22 27.31 -17.06
N TRP A 257 3.90 26.50 -16.26
CA TRP A 257 4.88 26.98 -15.29
C TRP A 257 6.10 27.59 -15.97
N THR A 258 6.65 26.93 -17.00
CA THR A 258 7.78 27.49 -17.78
C THR A 258 7.38 28.81 -18.44
N ASP A 259 6.19 28.90 -19.03
CA ASP A 259 5.70 30.13 -19.63
C ASP A 259 5.58 31.26 -18.61
N ILE A 260 5.13 30.98 -17.38
CA ILE A 260 5.07 31.98 -16.30
C ILE A 260 6.47 32.42 -15.85
N VAL A 261 7.39 31.48 -15.65
CA VAL A 261 8.75 31.78 -15.15
C VAL A 261 9.54 32.56 -16.18
N PHE A 262 9.53 32.14 -17.45
CA PHE A 262 10.29 32.82 -18.50
C PHE A 262 9.67 34.16 -18.90
N ARG A 263 8.35 34.28 -18.99
CA ARG A 263 7.68 35.57 -19.24
C ARG A 263 7.92 36.60 -18.13
N ARG A 264 8.00 36.16 -16.88
CA ARG A 264 8.39 37.05 -15.75
C ARG A 264 9.84 37.50 -15.83
N ARG A 265 10.73 36.65 -16.33
CA ARG A 265 12.15 37.00 -16.49
C ARG A 265 12.34 38.04 -17.59
N ASP A 266 11.65 37.88 -18.72
CA ASP A 266 11.77 38.82 -19.85
C ASP A 266 11.20 40.20 -19.47
N ALA A 267 10.05 40.25 -18.79
CA ALA A 267 9.47 41.51 -18.30
C ALA A 267 10.35 42.22 -17.25
N ALA A 268 11.04 41.48 -16.38
CA ALA A 268 11.98 42.07 -15.42
C ALA A 268 13.23 42.64 -16.09
N MET A 269 13.68 42.04 -17.19
CA MET A 269 14.83 42.52 -17.97
C MET A 269 14.49 43.77 -18.77
N ASP A 270 13.26 43.85 -19.32
CA ASP A 270 12.77 45.02 -20.04
C ASP A 270 12.61 46.24 -19.12
N ASP A 271 12.11 46.05 -17.89
CA ASP A 271 12.03 47.13 -16.88
C ASP A 271 13.42 47.62 -16.46
N GLU A 272 14.41 46.73 -16.34
CA GLU A 272 15.79 47.10 -15.99
C GLU A 272 16.50 47.85 -17.14
N CYS A 273 16.21 47.49 -18.40
CA CYS A 273 16.67 48.23 -19.58
C CYS A 273 15.94 49.56 -19.79
N ALA A 274 14.72 49.74 -19.29
CA ALA A 274 13.96 50.99 -19.42
C ALA A 274 14.36 52.07 -18.38
N VAL A 275 15.16 51.71 -17.37
CA VAL A 275 15.60 52.60 -16.28
C VAL A 275 16.99 53.22 -16.55
N TYR A 276 17.66 52.84 -17.64
CA TYR A 276 18.92 53.42 -18.12
C TYR A 276 18.75 54.17 -19.44
#